data_AF-A0ABD5ZP68-F1
#
_entry.id   AF-A0ABD5ZP68-F1
#
_cell.length_a   1.000
_cell.length_b   1.000
_cell.length_c   1.000
_cell.angle_alpha   90.00
_cell.angle_beta   90.00
_cell.angle_gamma   90.00
#
_symmetry.space_group_name_H-M   'P 1'
#
loop_
_entity.id
_entity.type
_entity.pdbx_description
1 polymer ?
#
loop_
_entity_poly.entity_id
_entity_poly.type
_entity_poly.pdbx_seq_one_letter_code
_entity_poly.pdbx_strand_id
1 'polypeptide(L)'
;MDDADGLAPTEAFGLLSHEVRFDIVRALAAERRLNWERTGLSFADLRRAVGVDDAGNFSYHLDRLRDRFVVERDGEYVATYAGMEAVGAVLQGTYTERADRAPERIDAACPTCDGAVRAAYEYPMLSVSCPDHGVLFATSVPPGATTGRSLAALDGGTLSAWLDGESRVVRTERR
;
A
#
# COMPACT_ATOMS: atom_id res chain seq x y z
N MET A 1 9.52 -33.85 -8.20
CA MET A 1 9.85 -32.53 -7.63
C MET A 1 8.61 -32.18 -6.83
N ASP A 2 8.69 -32.45 -5.53
CA ASP A 2 7.56 -32.49 -4.59
C ASP A 2 6.79 -31.18 -4.53
N ASP A 3 5.49 -31.32 -4.31
CA ASP A 3 4.51 -30.26 -4.07
C ASP A 3 5.02 -29.27 -3.02
N ALA A 4 5.21 -28.02 -3.42
CA ALA A 4 5.39 -26.94 -2.48
C ALA A 4 4.11 -26.82 -1.64
N ASP A 5 4.23 -26.99 -0.33
CA ASP A 5 3.20 -26.74 0.68
C ASP A 5 2.67 -25.31 0.56
N GLY A 6 1.68 -25.16 -0.31
CA GLY A 6 1.22 -23.89 -0.86
C GLY A 6 -0.28 -23.85 -0.82
N LEU A 7 -0.82 -23.03 0.07
CA LEU A 7 -2.24 -22.72 0.13
C LEU A 7 -2.70 -22.13 -1.22
N ALA A 8 -3.84 -22.57 -1.75
CA ALA A 8 -4.33 -22.02 -3.01
C ALA A 8 -4.64 -20.52 -2.85
N PRO A 9 -4.48 -19.69 -3.91
CA PRO A 9 -4.72 -18.25 -3.80
C PRO A 9 -6.10 -17.89 -3.24
N THR A 10 -7.15 -18.60 -3.66
CA THR A 10 -8.52 -18.39 -3.18
C THR A 10 -8.69 -18.74 -1.71
N GLU A 11 -8.02 -19.77 -1.22
CA GLU A 11 -8.02 -20.12 0.20
C GLU A 11 -7.30 -19.04 1.02
N ALA A 12 -6.21 -18.47 0.48
CA ALA A 12 -5.42 -17.46 1.18
C ALA A 12 -6.21 -16.16 1.33
N PHE A 13 -6.87 -15.71 0.24
CA PHE A 13 -7.79 -14.58 0.31
C PHE A 13 -9.03 -14.89 1.15
N GLY A 14 -9.52 -16.14 1.15
CA GLY A 14 -10.63 -16.58 2.01
C GLY A 14 -10.32 -16.51 3.51
N LEU A 15 -9.06 -16.70 3.90
CA LEU A 15 -8.63 -16.45 5.27
C LEU A 15 -8.71 -14.96 5.64
N LEU A 16 -8.43 -14.04 4.72
CA LEU A 16 -8.46 -12.60 5.02
C LEU A 16 -9.82 -11.94 4.75
N SER A 17 -10.76 -12.59 4.08
CA SER A 17 -12.08 -12.02 3.78
C SER A 17 -13.02 -11.91 4.99
N HIS A 18 -12.64 -12.45 6.14
CA HIS A 18 -13.41 -12.37 7.37
C HIS A 18 -12.90 -11.23 8.25
N GLU A 19 -13.83 -10.37 8.69
CA GLU A 19 -13.54 -9.14 9.45
C GLU A 19 -12.60 -9.35 10.63
N VAL A 20 -12.94 -10.25 11.56
CA VAL A 20 -12.08 -10.54 12.74
C VAL A 20 -10.68 -10.98 12.34
N ARG A 21 -10.56 -11.78 11.28
CA ARG A 21 -9.26 -12.29 10.82
C ARG A 21 -8.43 -11.18 10.20
N PHE A 22 -9.05 -10.33 9.38
CA PHE A 22 -8.37 -9.16 8.84
C PHE A 22 -7.91 -8.20 9.95
N ASP A 23 -8.77 -7.96 10.95
CA ASP A 23 -8.48 -7.04 12.05
C ASP A 23 -7.36 -7.55 12.97
N ILE A 24 -7.26 -8.86 13.18
CA ILE A 24 -6.10 -9.51 13.83
C ILE A 24 -4.80 -9.16 13.11
N VAL A 25 -4.74 -9.40 11.80
CA VAL A 25 -3.52 -9.14 11.02
C VAL A 25 -3.23 -7.65 10.98
N ARG A 26 -4.26 -6.80 10.88
CA ARG A 26 -4.12 -5.33 10.89
C ARG A 26 -3.53 -4.83 12.20
N ALA A 27 -4.02 -5.30 13.35
CA ALA A 27 -3.51 -4.90 14.66
C ALA A 27 -2.02 -5.28 14.82
N LEU A 28 -1.67 -6.52 14.45
CA LEU A 28 -0.28 -6.98 14.47
C LEU A 28 0.62 -6.22 13.49
N ALA A 29 0.11 -5.88 12.31
CA ALA A 29 0.84 -5.10 11.33
C ALA A 29 1.04 -3.64 11.75
N ALA A 30 0.13 -3.08 12.56
CA ALA A 30 0.31 -1.77 13.18
C ALA A 30 1.41 -1.82 14.24
N GLU A 31 1.39 -2.82 15.13
CA GLU A 31 2.42 -3.02 16.16
C GLU A 31 3.81 -3.18 15.53
N ARG A 32 3.92 -4.02 14.51
CA ARG A 32 5.19 -4.28 13.82
C ARG A 32 5.75 -3.06 13.06
N ARG A 33 4.91 -2.10 12.68
CA ARG A 33 5.39 -0.85 12.01
C ARG A 33 6.03 0.12 13.00
N LEU A 34 5.64 0.08 14.27
CA LEU A 34 6.16 0.97 15.30
C LEU A 34 7.47 0.46 15.90
N ASN A 35 7.78 -0.84 15.73
CA ASN A 35 8.88 -1.51 16.40
C ASN A 35 9.85 -2.16 15.40
N TRP A 36 11.12 -1.75 15.45
CA TRP A 36 12.18 -2.28 14.58
C TRP A 36 12.62 -3.71 14.96
N GLU A 37 12.36 -4.14 16.20
CA GLU A 37 12.75 -5.46 16.74
C GLU A 37 11.78 -6.61 16.40
N ARG A 38 10.74 -6.36 15.58
CA ARG A 38 9.69 -7.35 15.26
C ARG A 38 8.96 -7.92 16.49
N THR A 39 8.64 -7.05 17.46
CA THR A 39 7.79 -7.40 18.60
C THR A 39 6.35 -7.67 18.16
N GLY A 40 5.64 -8.45 18.97
CA GLY A 40 4.26 -8.83 18.74
C GLY A 40 3.32 -8.32 19.81
N LEU A 41 2.14 -8.94 19.87
CA LEU A 41 1.18 -8.72 20.95
C LEU A 41 0.88 -10.06 21.64
N SER A 42 0.74 -10.04 22.96
CA SER A 42 0.20 -11.17 23.69
C SER A 42 -1.22 -11.50 23.22
N PHE A 43 -1.71 -12.72 23.48
CA PHE A 43 -3.10 -13.09 23.19
C PHE A 43 -4.11 -12.08 23.76
N ALA A 44 -3.91 -11.68 25.02
CA ALA A 44 -4.82 -10.78 25.73
C ALA A 44 -4.81 -9.37 25.12
N ASP A 45 -3.64 -8.87 24.73
CA ASP A 45 -3.50 -7.54 24.16
C ASP A 45 -4.02 -7.49 22.73
N LEU A 46 -3.74 -8.51 21.93
CA LEU A 46 -4.27 -8.63 20.58
C LEU A 46 -5.79 -8.73 20.58
N ARG A 47 -6.37 -9.58 21.45
CA ARG A 47 -7.83 -9.70 21.57
C ARG A 47 -8.48 -8.38 21.96
N ARG A 48 -7.86 -7.64 22.89
CA ARG A 48 -8.33 -6.32 23.31
C ARG A 48 -8.23 -5.30 22.18
N ALA A 49 -7.15 -5.32 21.41
CA ALA A 49 -6.96 -4.42 20.27
C ALA A 49 -7.98 -4.67 19.15
N VAL A 50 -8.38 -5.93 18.93
CA VAL A 50 -9.40 -6.30 17.92
C VAL A 50 -10.82 -6.09 18.45
N GLY A 51 -11.02 -6.05 19.78
CA GLY A 51 -12.33 -5.78 20.39
C GLY A 51 -13.28 -6.99 20.39
N VAL A 52 -12.74 -8.21 20.44
CA VAL A 52 -13.57 -9.45 20.50
C VAL A 52 -13.69 -9.93 21.94
N ASP A 53 -14.90 -9.93 22.47
CA ASP A 53 -15.18 -10.35 23.85
C ASP A 53 -15.04 -11.86 24.08
N ASP A 54 -15.46 -12.66 23.09
CA ASP A 54 -15.41 -14.12 23.17
C ASP A 54 -14.00 -14.65 22.84
N ALA A 55 -13.30 -15.14 23.86
CA ALA A 55 -11.94 -15.67 23.72
C ALA A 55 -11.87 -16.93 22.85
N GLY A 56 -12.91 -17.77 22.83
CA GLY A 56 -12.93 -18.99 22.02
C GLY A 56 -13.07 -18.68 20.53
N ASN A 57 -13.98 -17.77 20.18
CA ASN A 57 -14.16 -17.26 18.83
C ASN A 57 -12.91 -16.54 18.33
N PHE A 58 -12.31 -15.69 19.17
CA PHE A 58 -11.05 -15.03 18.83
C PHE A 58 -9.91 -16.04 18.59
N SER A 59 -9.73 -17.03 19.47
CA SER A 59 -8.71 -18.09 19.29
C SER A 59 -8.94 -18.85 18.00
N TYR A 60 -10.17 -19.23 17.70
CA TYR A 60 -10.52 -19.89 16.45
C TYR A 60 -10.07 -19.07 15.23
N HIS A 61 -10.34 -17.76 15.23
CA HIS A 61 -9.95 -16.89 14.13
C HIS A 61 -8.43 -16.68 14.03
N LEU A 62 -7.74 -16.56 15.17
CA LEU A 62 -6.29 -16.44 15.23
C LEU A 62 -5.61 -17.71 14.72
N ASP A 63 -6.09 -18.88 15.14
CA ASP A 63 -5.52 -20.18 14.73
C ASP A 63 -5.61 -20.40 13.22
N ARG A 64 -6.70 -19.93 12.59
CA ARG A 64 -6.85 -19.97 11.12
C ARG A 64 -5.80 -19.15 10.37
N LEU A 65 -5.18 -18.16 11.02
CA LEU A 65 -4.19 -17.27 10.41
C LEU A 65 -2.74 -17.69 10.66
N ARG A 66 -2.54 -18.61 11.61
CA ARG A 66 -1.21 -19.09 12.01
C ARG A 66 -0.46 -19.68 10.82
N ASP A 67 0.86 -19.62 10.92
CA ASP A 67 1.86 -20.12 9.97
C ASP A 67 1.90 -19.39 8.62
N ARG A 68 0.84 -18.66 8.24
CA ARG A 68 0.78 -17.91 6.99
C ARG A 68 0.81 -16.40 7.16
N PHE A 69 -0.13 -15.85 7.93
CA PHE A 69 -0.27 -14.41 8.12
C PHE A 69 0.21 -13.96 9.50
N VAL A 70 0.20 -14.88 10.46
CA VAL A 70 0.63 -14.66 11.84
C VAL A 70 1.56 -15.80 12.27
N VAL A 71 2.59 -15.47 13.04
CA VAL A 71 3.44 -16.45 13.73
C VAL A 71 3.48 -16.14 15.21
N GLU A 72 3.62 -17.19 16.02
CA GLU A 72 3.85 -17.05 17.46
C GLU A 72 5.35 -17.14 17.77
N ARG A 73 5.85 -16.20 18.57
CA ARG A 73 7.23 -16.10 19.03
C ARG A 73 7.23 -15.65 20.48
N ASP A 74 7.82 -16.48 21.35
CA ASP A 74 7.99 -16.16 22.78
C ASP A 74 6.70 -15.72 23.51
N GLY A 75 5.56 -16.30 23.14
CA GLY A 75 4.25 -16.00 23.72
C GLY A 75 3.54 -14.78 23.12
N GLU A 76 4.13 -14.17 22.09
CA GLU A 76 3.54 -13.07 21.32
C GLU A 76 3.20 -13.50 19.90
N TYR A 77 2.14 -12.91 19.35
CA TYR A 77 1.77 -13.05 17.95
C TYR A 77 2.36 -11.92 17.13
N VAL A 78 2.94 -12.25 15.98
CA VAL A 78 3.62 -11.30 15.09
C VAL A 78 3.09 -11.47 13.67
N ALA A 79 2.81 -10.37 12.97
CA ALA A 79 2.46 -10.41 11.57
C ALA A 79 3.64 -10.91 10.71
N THR A 80 3.39 -11.87 9.83
CA THR A 80 4.36 -12.30 8.83
C THR A 80 4.52 -11.24 7.74
N TYR A 81 5.50 -11.42 6.85
CA TYR A 81 5.61 -10.57 5.65
C TYR A 81 4.32 -10.60 4.82
N ALA A 82 3.71 -11.78 4.61
CA ALA A 82 2.45 -11.88 3.87
C ALA A 82 1.30 -11.12 4.55
N GLY A 83 1.23 -11.16 5.89
CA GLY A 83 0.27 -10.36 6.65
C GLY A 83 0.49 -8.85 6.50
N MET A 84 1.76 -8.43 6.56
CA MET A 84 2.15 -7.03 6.35
C MET A 84 1.78 -6.52 4.96
N GLU A 85 2.05 -7.31 3.92
CA GLU A 85 1.76 -6.97 2.52
C GLU A 85 0.25 -6.86 2.29
N ALA A 86 -0.53 -7.84 2.75
CA ALA A 86 -1.97 -7.85 2.57
C ALA A 86 -2.64 -6.63 3.22
N VAL A 87 -2.29 -6.33 4.49
CA VAL A 87 -2.79 -5.14 5.19
C VAL A 87 -2.27 -3.87 4.53
N GLY A 88 -1.00 -3.84 4.12
CA GLY A 88 -0.39 -2.70 3.44
C GLY A 88 -1.13 -2.31 2.16
N ALA A 89 -1.46 -3.28 1.31
CA ALA A 89 -2.21 -3.05 0.08
C ALA A 89 -3.62 -2.49 0.35
N VAL A 90 -4.32 -2.99 1.37
CA VAL A 90 -5.64 -2.45 1.75
C VAL A 90 -5.52 -1.02 2.30
N LEU A 91 -4.55 -0.75 3.19
CA LEU A 91 -4.33 0.58 3.75
C LEU A 91 -3.88 1.61 2.70
N GLN A 92 -3.22 1.17 1.64
CA GLN A 92 -2.88 2.00 0.48
C GLN A 92 -4.06 2.23 -0.46
N GLY A 93 -5.26 1.77 -0.12
CA GLY A 93 -6.45 1.94 -0.95
C GLY A 93 -6.47 1.07 -2.21
N THR A 94 -5.47 0.21 -2.43
CA THR A 94 -5.29 -0.56 -3.69
C THR A 94 -6.50 -1.40 -4.06
N TYR A 95 -7.22 -1.90 -3.06
CA TYR A 95 -8.42 -2.73 -3.27
C TYR A 95 -9.73 -2.02 -2.90
N THR A 96 -9.67 -0.89 -2.20
CA THR A 96 -10.82 -0.28 -1.51
C THR A 96 -11.16 1.12 -2.02
N GLU A 97 -10.24 1.79 -2.73
CA GLU A 97 -10.41 3.15 -3.18
C GLU A 97 -10.39 3.26 -4.70
N ARG A 98 -11.25 4.15 -5.22
CA ARG A 98 -11.18 4.67 -6.59
C ARG A 98 -11.37 6.18 -6.50
N ALA A 99 -10.37 6.93 -6.92
CA ALA A 99 -10.41 8.39 -6.87
C ALA A 99 -9.67 8.96 -8.08
N ASP A 100 -10.25 10.01 -8.65
CA ASP A 100 -9.58 10.90 -9.60
C ASP A 100 -9.40 12.25 -8.93
N ARG A 101 -8.31 12.95 -9.26
CA ARG A 101 -8.06 14.31 -8.78
C ARG A 101 -7.89 15.24 -9.97
N ALA A 102 -8.57 16.38 -9.87
CA ALA A 102 -8.48 17.43 -10.87
C ALA A 102 -7.03 17.88 -11.06
N PRO A 103 -6.63 18.27 -12.28
CA PRO A 103 -5.27 18.74 -12.52
C PRO A 103 -4.93 19.98 -11.69
N GLU A 104 -3.77 19.95 -11.04
CA GLU A 104 -3.21 21.09 -10.30
C GLU A 104 -1.92 21.60 -10.96
N ARG A 105 -1.68 22.91 -10.90
CA ARG A 105 -0.39 23.46 -11.33
C ARG A 105 0.65 23.13 -10.25
N ILE A 106 1.82 22.66 -10.68
CA ILE A 106 2.94 22.33 -9.78
C ILE A 106 4.11 23.27 -10.01
N ASP A 107 5.02 23.37 -9.05
CA ASP A 107 6.22 24.22 -9.13
C ASP A 107 7.32 23.52 -9.94
N ALA A 108 7.12 23.51 -11.25
CA ALA A 108 7.95 22.85 -12.24
C ALA A 108 7.78 23.52 -13.60
N ALA A 109 8.78 23.38 -14.46
CA ALA A 109 8.76 23.90 -15.82
C ALA A 109 8.86 22.78 -16.85
N CYS A 110 8.25 22.98 -18.01
CA CYS A 110 8.40 22.08 -19.14
C CYS A 110 9.85 22.16 -19.66
N PRO A 111 10.57 21.03 -19.81
CA PRO A 111 11.97 21.06 -20.27
C PRO A 111 12.11 21.46 -21.75
N THR A 112 11.01 21.67 -22.48
CA THR A 112 11.00 22.06 -23.89
C THR A 112 10.71 23.54 -24.11
N CYS A 113 9.86 24.16 -23.27
CA CYS A 113 9.43 25.55 -23.47
C CYS A 113 9.47 26.42 -22.21
N ASP A 114 9.94 25.88 -21.09
CA ASP A 114 9.94 26.52 -19.76
C ASP A 114 8.55 26.94 -19.24
N GLY A 115 7.49 26.53 -19.93
CA GLY A 115 6.10 26.80 -19.56
C GLY A 115 5.65 26.01 -18.32
N ALA A 116 4.61 26.51 -17.65
CA ALA A 116 4.05 25.85 -16.48
C ALA A 116 3.46 24.47 -16.83
N VAL A 117 3.68 23.50 -15.92
CA VAL A 117 3.14 22.14 -16.04
C VAL A 117 2.07 21.86 -14.99
N ARG A 118 1.25 20.85 -15.26
CA ARG A 118 0.16 20.41 -14.36
C ARG A 118 0.30 18.95 -14.02
N ALA A 119 0.10 18.61 -12.76
CA ALA A 119 -0.06 17.25 -12.31
C ALA A 119 -1.54 16.88 -12.30
N ALA A 120 -1.89 15.66 -12.71
CA ALA A 120 -3.23 15.11 -12.63
C ALA A 120 -3.16 13.67 -12.10
N TYR A 121 -4.19 13.23 -11.38
CA TYR A 121 -4.31 11.85 -10.95
C TYR A 121 -5.60 11.26 -11.50
N GLU A 122 -5.47 10.28 -12.38
CA GLU A 122 -6.58 9.49 -12.91
C GLU A 122 -6.27 8.04 -12.58
N TYR A 123 -7.07 7.41 -11.73
CA TYR A 123 -6.70 6.13 -11.11
C TYR A 123 -6.20 5.10 -12.15
N PRO A 124 -5.05 4.42 -11.92
CA PRO A 124 -4.11 4.55 -10.80
C PRO A 124 -2.90 5.45 -11.13
N MET A 125 -3.00 6.32 -12.11
CA MET A 125 -1.89 7.05 -12.73
C MET A 125 -1.80 8.49 -12.24
N LEU A 126 -0.62 8.84 -11.72
CA LEU A 126 -0.16 10.22 -11.62
C LEU A 126 0.51 10.60 -12.93
N SER A 127 0.13 11.75 -13.50
CA SER A 127 0.77 12.31 -14.70
C SER A 127 1.16 13.76 -14.50
N VAL A 128 2.24 14.19 -15.14
CA VAL A 128 2.64 15.60 -15.28
C VAL A 128 2.65 15.95 -16.76
N SER A 129 2.00 17.05 -17.13
CA SER A 129 1.85 17.47 -18.53
C SER A 129 2.07 18.96 -18.73
N CYS A 130 2.61 19.31 -19.90
CA CYS A 130 2.62 20.66 -20.45
C CYS A 130 1.43 20.81 -21.41
N PRO A 131 0.67 21.92 -21.37
CA PRO A 131 -0.43 22.16 -22.32
C PRO A 131 0.00 22.10 -23.79
N ASP A 132 1.22 22.52 -24.10
CA ASP A 132 1.73 22.64 -25.46
C ASP A 132 2.49 21.38 -25.93
N HIS A 133 3.07 20.61 -25.00
CA HIS A 133 3.97 19.48 -25.32
C HIS A 133 3.47 18.12 -24.83
N GLY A 134 2.34 18.07 -24.12
CA GLY A 134 1.70 16.83 -23.66
C GLY A 134 2.32 16.26 -22.38
N VAL A 135 2.19 14.94 -22.19
CA VAL A 135 2.65 14.22 -20.99
C VAL A 135 4.18 14.15 -20.96
N LEU A 136 4.75 14.57 -19.84
CA LEU A 136 6.18 14.64 -19.61
C LEU A 136 6.65 13.52 -18.67
N PHE A 137 5.79 13.15 -17.72
CA PHE A 137 6.01 12.08 -16.75
C PHE A 137 4.68 11.40 -16.44
N ALA A 138 4.70 10.07 -16.23
CA ALA A 138 3.57 9.34 -15.70
C ALA A 138 4.04 8.10 -14.94
N THR A 139 3.41 7.82 -13.79
CA THR A 139 3.70 6.64 -12.98
C THR A 139 2.44 6.15 -12.26
N SER A 140 2.40 4.87 -11.91
CA SER A 140 1.34 4.34 -11.07
C SER A 140 1.59 4.68 -9.60
N VAL A 141 0.56 5.19 -8.93
CA VAL A 141 0.61 5.56 -7.52
C VAL A 141 -0.64 4.99 -6.82
N PRO A 142 -0.50 4.24 -5.71
CA PRO A 142 -1.64 3.74 -4.96
C PRO A 142 -2.55 4.88 -4.48
N PRO A 143 -3.89 4.70 -4.46
CA PRO A 143 -4.83 5.75 -4.07
C PRO A 143 -4.54 6.39 -2.72
N GLY A 144 -4.20 5.58 -1.73
CA GLY A 144 -3.92 6.03 -0.36
C GLY A 144 -2.71 6.95 -0.26
N ALA A 145 -1.80 6.92 -1.24
CA ALA A 145 -0.72 7.90 -1.29
C ALA A 145 -1.23 9.31 -1.63
N THR A 146 -2.35 9.42 -2.35
CA THR A 146 -2.95 10.71 -2.78
C THR A 146 -3.71 11.43 -1.67
N THR A 147 -4.10 10.71 -0.61
CA THR A 147 -4.93 11.24 0.47
C THR A 147 -4.17 12.26 1.32
N GLY A 148 -4.75 13.46 1.45
CA GLY A 148 -4.19 14.53 2.29
C GLY A 148 -2.89 15.16 1.76
N ARG A 149 -2.50 14.89 0.51
CA ARG A 149 -1.28 15.40 -0.12
C ARG A 149 -1.58 16.11 -1.44
N SER A 150 -0.72 17.07 -1.81
CA SER A 150 -0.69 17.64 -3.17
C SER A 150 -0.13 16.63 -4.16
N LEU A 151 -0.55 16.68 -5.42
CA LEU A 151 -0.09 15.79 -6.49
C LEU A 151 1.43 15.91 -6.73
N ALA A 152 1.99 17.11 -6.50
CA ALA A 152 3.44 17.33 -6.54
C ALA A 152 4.25 16.45 -5.56
N ALA A 153 3.64 15.96 -4.47
CA ALA A 153 4.33 15.25 -3.38
C ALA A 153 4.14 13.71 -3.42
N LEU A 154 3.58 13.17 -4.51
CA LEU A 154 3.08 11.78 -4.58
C LEU A 154 4.05 10.76 -5.18
N ASP A 155 5.22 11.18 -5.64
CA ASP A 155 6.15 10.44 -6.49
C ASP A 155 7.25 9.66 -5.73
N GLY A 156 7.33 9.82 -4.40
CA GLY A 156 8.40 9.25 -3.58
C GLY A 156 9.81 9.71 -3.98
N GLY A 157 9.95 10.87 -4.63
CA GLY A 157 11.22 11.42 -5.14
C GLY A 157 11.52 11.15 -6.63
N THR A 158 10.65 10.44 -7.36
CA THR A 158 10.87 10.11 -8.79
C THR A 158 10.60 11.27 -9.75
N LEU A 159 9.52 12.03 -9.52
CA LEU A 159 9.25 13.32 -10.15
C LEU A 159 10.27 14.36 -9.71
N SER A 160 10.73 14.40 -8.45
CA SER A 160 11.81 15.32 -8.05
C SER A 160 13.10 15.03 -8.82
N ALA A 161 13.51 13.77 -8.93
CA ALA A 161 14.65 13.37 -9.77
C ALA A 161 14.46 13.68 -11.28
N TRP A 162 13.21 13.78 -11.75
CA TRP A 162 12.90 14.25 -13.10
C TRP A 162 12.99 15.76 -13.24
N LEU A 163 12.50 16.50 -12.23
CA LEU A 163 12.59 17.97 -12.16
C LEU A 163 14.03 18.46 -12.00
N ASP A 164 14.86 17.71 -11.28
CA ASP A 164 16.29 18.00 -11.06
C ASP A 164 17.17 17.59 -12.26
N GLY A 165 16.57 17.05 -13.34
CA GLY A 165 17.26 16.75 -14.60
C GLY A 165 18.03 15.42 -14.64
N GLU A 166 17.82 14.52 -13.68
CA GLU A 166 18.57 13.26 -13.57
C GLU A 166 17.93 12.08 -14.32
N SER A 167 16.69 12.20 -14.80
CA SER A 167 16.01 11.12 -15.55
C SER A 167 15.75 11.45 -17.02
N ARG A 168 16.22 10.55 -17.90
CA ARG A 168 16.04 10.60 -19.36
C ARG A 168 14.56 10.58 -19.71
N VAL A 169 14.09 11.66 -20.36
CA VAL A 169 12.76 11.75 -20.97
C VAL A 169 12.55 10.55 -21.90
N VAL A 170 11.57 9.70 -21.59
CA VAL A 170 11.08 8.67 -22.53
C VAL A 170 10.26 9.38 -23.59
N ARG A 171 10.86 9.65 -24.75
CA ARG A 171 10.11 10.11 -25.93
C ARG A 171 9.18 8.98 -26.37
N THR A 172 7.88 9.12 -26.09
CA THR A 172 6.89 8.29 -26.78
C THR A 172 6.59 8.95 -28.12
N GLU A 173 7.23 8.47 -29.19
CA GLU A 173 6.81 8.80 -30.56
C GLU A 173 5.40 8.22 -30.79
N ARG A 174 4.40 9.08 -30.97
CA ARG A 174 3.10 8.65 -31.48
C ARG A 174 3.27 8.26 -32.95
N ARG A 175 2.90 7.01 -33.26
CA ARG A 175 2.67 6.54 -34.63
C ARG A 175 1.26 6.90 -35.08
#